data_AF-A0A926HFY5-F1
#
_entry.id   AF-A0A926HFY5-F1
#
_cell.length_a   1.000
_cell.length_b   1.000
_cell.length_c   1.000
_cell.angle_alpha   90.00
_cell.angle_beta   90.00
_cell.angle_gamma   90.00
#
_symmetry.space_group_name_H-M   'P 1'
#
loop_
_entity.id
_entity.type
_entity.pdbx_description
1 polymer ?
#
loop_
_entity_poly.entity_id
_entity_poly.type
_entity_poly.pdbx_seq_one_letter_code
_entity_poly.pdbx_strand_id
1 'polypeptide(L)'
;MKHHITVAAVGLAVAGALFAQRDVQTFRATMTGGGGDRGKCTIEVVVDGTAEVQVAGDSGRLVTLGGQPSSWRRMQCNGPIPRNPSDFRFRGIDGRGQVSLAQDPRSNRGIAVVRIDDPKGGSEGYTFDLEWTGGSNNGQGNNGRFGNDRRNDRNGGWNDRNDRNDRWSD
;
A
#
# COMPACT_ATOMS: atom_id res chain seq x y z
N MET A 1 12.46 78.10 -14.52
CA MET A 1 11.67 77.17 -15.33
C MET A 1 11.51 75.88 -14.53
N LYS A 2 10.27 75.52 -14.18
CA LYS A 2 9.95 74.34 -13.37
C LYS A 2 9.73 73.16 -14.32
N HIS A 3 10.45 72.05 -14.12
CA HIS A 3 10.09 70.76 -14.72
C HIS A 3 9.88 69.74 -13.59
N HIS A 4 8.63 69.35 -13.41
CA HIS A 4 8.21 68.26 -12.53
C HIS A 4 8.22 66.98 -13.36
N ILE A 5 9.13 66.05 -13.06
CA ILE A 5 9.08 64.70 -13.62
C ILE A 5 8.36 63.84 -12.58
N THR A 6 7.11 63.52 -12.86
CA THR A 6 6.33 62.56 -12.08
C THR A 6 6.66 61.17 -12.62
N VAL A 7 7.46 60.41 -11.90
CA VAL A 7 7.67 58.98 -12.20
C VAL A 7 6.54 58.20 -11.53
N ALA A 8 5.59 57.73 -12.35
CA ALA A 8 4.59 56.78 -11.90
C ALA A 8 5.24 55.39 -11.81
N ALA A 9 5.52 54.95 -10.58
CA ALA A 9 5.95 53.58 -10.33
C ALA A 9 4.74 52.64 -10.51
N VAL A 10 4.76 51.84 -11.58
CA VAL A 10 3.82 50.73 -11.76
C VAL A 10 4.26 49.61 -10.83
N GLY A 11 3.60 49.51 -9.67
CA GLY A 11 3.77 48.37 -8.76
C GLY A 11 3.04 47.14 -9.31
N LEU A 12 3.78 46.14 -9.79
CA LEU A 12 3.24 44.81 -9.98
C LEU A 12 3.07 44.13 -8.61
N ALA A 13 1.85 44.15 -8.08
CA ALA A 13 1.48 43.29 -6.97
C ALA A 13 1.32 41.86 -7.49
N VAL A 14 2.35 41.02 -7.31
CA VAL A 14 2.21 39.57 -7.51
C VAL A 14 1.42 39.03 -6.33
N ALA A 15 0.12 38.86 -6.51
CA ALA A 15 -0.73 38.14 -5.56
C ALA A 15 -0.36 36.65 -5.61
N GLY A 16 0.56 36.23 -4.74
CA GLY A 16 0.92 34.82 -4.58
C GLY A 16 -0.24 34.05 -3.96
N ALA A 17 -0.87 33.16 -4.73
CA ALA A 17 -1.80 32.19 -4.17
C ALA A 17 -1.02 31.24 -3.25
N LEU A 18 -1.21 31.36 -1.94
CA LEU A 18 -0.72 30.38 -0.96
C LEU A 18 -1.56 29.10 -1.09
N PHE A 19 -1.19 28.24 -2.04
CA PHE A 19 -1.65 26.85 -2.01
C PHE A 19 -0.92 26.18 -0.85
N ALA A 20 -1.64 25.91 0.24
CA ALA A 20 -1.13 25.04 1.31
C ALA A 20 -0.87 23.66 0.71
N GLN A 21 0.38 23.37 0.35
CA GLN A 21 0.79 22.04 -0.07
C GLN A 21 0.58 21.12 1.15
N ARG A 22 -0.43 20.26 1.11
CA ARG A 22 -0.59 19.22 2.13
C ARG A 22 0.60 18.28 2.01
N ASP A 23 1.30 18.04 3.11
CA ASP A 23 2.36 17.04 3.16
C ASP A 23 1.73 15.66 2.98
N VAL A 24 2.06 15.01 1.87
CA VAL A 24 1.55 13.69 1.49
C VAL A 24 2.72 12.76 1.27
N GLN A 25 2.76 11.67 2.04
CA GLN A 25 3.79 10.65 1.93
C GLN A 25 3.17 9.31 1.55
N THR A 26 3.70 8.66 0.52
CA THR A 26 3.28 7.32 0.12
C THR A 26 4.26 6.27 0.63
N PHE A 27 3.74 5.10 1.01
CA PHE A 27 4.56 3.99 1.52
C PHE A 27 4.06 2.66 0.95
N ARG A 28 4.99 1.71 0.74
CA ARG A 28 4.67 0.35 0.28
C ARG A 28 4.83 -0.64 1.41
N ALA A 29 3.87 -1.55 1.55
CA ALA A 29 3.93 -2.58 2.57
C ALA A 29 5.11 -3.52 2.33
N THR A 30 5.75 -3.92 3.43
CA THR A 30 6.55 -5.15 3.43
C THR A 30 5.61 -6.34 3.46
N MET A 31 5.62 -7.15 2.40
CA MET A 31 4.75 -8.31 2.25
C MET A 31 5.40 -9.55 2.88
N THR A 32 4.81 -10.07 3.97
CA THR A 32 5.31 -11.27 4.65
C THR A 32 4.73 -12.57 4.08
N GLY A 33 3.64 -12.48 3.30
CA GLY A 33 2.92 -13.64 2.78
C GLY A 33 2.13 -14.40 3.85
N GLY A 34 1.48 -15.49 3.45
CA GLY A 34 0.67 -16.32 4.35
C GLY A 34 -0.74 -15.81 4.63
N GLY A 35 -1.19 -14.76 3.93
CA GLY A 35 -2.52 -14.15 4.13
C GLY A 35 -3.73 -14.93 3.62
N GLY A 36 -3.55 -16.11 2.99
CA GLY A 36 -4.64 -17.01 2.53
C GLY A 36 -6.01 -16.35 2.31
N ASP A 37 -6.97 -16.73 3.14
CA ASP A 37 -8.31 -16.10 3.21
C ASP A 37 -8.42 -15.02 4.30
N ARG A 38 -7.36 -14.77 5.08
CA ARG A 38 -7.32 -13.81 6.19
C ARG A 38 -6.10 -12.91 6.10
N GLY A 39 -6.36 -11.63 5.86
CA GLY A 39 -5.31 -10.63 5.80
C GLY A 39 -5.20 -9.80 7.06
N LYS A 40 -4.00 -9.27 7.26
CA LYS A 40 -3.62 -8.33 8.31
C LYS A 40 -2.56 -7.38 7.77
N CYS A 41 -2.69 -6.11 8.12
CA CYS A 41 -1.66 -5.09 8.00
C CYS A 41 -1.43 -4.43 9.37
N THR A 42 -0.18 -4.34 9.80
CA THR A 42 0.24 -3.52 10.95
C THR A 42 0.94 -2.26 10.43
N ILE A 43 0.45 -1.10 10.85
CA ILE A 43 0.92 0.21 10.40
C ILE A 43 1.50 0.96 11.59
N GLU A 44 2.61 1.66 11.35
CA GLU A 44 3.26 2.53 12.32
C GLU A 44 3.65 3.86 11.66
N VAL A 45 3.19 4.97 12.24
CA VAL A 45 3.45 6.34 11.78
C VAL A 45 3.84 7.24 12.95
N VAL A 46 4.50 8.36 12.67
CA VAL A 46 4.76 9.44 13.61
C VAL A 46 3.86 10.62 13.27
N VAL A 47 3.15 11.15 14.26
CA VAL A 47 2.20 12.27 14.10
C VAL A 47 2.42 13.29 15.21
N ASP A 48 2.32 14.58 14.87
CA ASP A 48 2.22 15.71 15.80
C ASP A 48 1.06 16.57 15.32
N GLY A 49 -0.08 16.53 16.03
CA GLY A 49 -1.35 17.09 15.58
C GLY A 49 -2.26 16.06 14.92
N THR A 50 -2.77 16.33 13.71
CA THR A 50 -3.81 15.51 13.07
C THR A 50 -3.33 14.98 11.72
N ALA A 51 -3.57 13.69 11.47
CA ALA A 51 -3.24 13.03 10.21
C ALA A 51 -4.26 11.98 9.77
N GLU A 52 -4.29 11.69 8.48
CA GLU A 52 -5.01 10.55 7.91
C GLU A 52 -4.06 9.55 7.28
N VAL A 53 -4.25 8.28 7.59
CA VAL A 53 -3.61 7.16 6.91
C VAL A 53 -4.63 6.46 6.04
N GLN A 54 -4.39 6.47 4.74
CA GLN A 54 -5.21 5.78 3.74
C GLN A 54 -4.48 4.52 3.30
N VAL A 55 -5.15 3.37 3.35
CA VAL A 55 -4.57 2.08 2.99
C VAL A 55 -5.43 1.41 1.92
N ALA A 56 -4.81 1.04 0.81
CA ALA A 56 -5.45 0.36 -0.30
C ALA A 56 -4.49 -0.67 -0.91
N GLY A 57 -4.92 -1.93 -1.03
CA GLY A 57 -4.02 -3.01 -1.44
C GLY A 57 -2.83 -3.13 -0.49
N ASP A 58 -1.62 -3.03 -1.04
CA ASP A 58 -0.33 -3.00 -0.36
C ASP A 58 0.25 -1.58 -0.25
N SER A 59 -0.55 -0.55 -0.55
CA SER A 59 -0.12 0.84 -0.57
C SER A 59 -0.74 1.65 0.57
N GLY A 60 0.08 2.52 1.15
CA GLY A 60 -0.30 3.49 2.17
C GLY A 60 -0.09 4.92 1.67
N ARG A 61 -0.98 5.83 2.06
CA ARG A 61 -0.84 7.28 1.90
C ARG A 61 -1.11 8.00 3.21
N LEU A 62 -0.12 8.71 3.72
CA LEU A 62 -0.21 9.53 4.92
C LEU A 62 -0.41 10.98 4.50
N VAL A 63 -1.44 11.62 5.06
CA VAL A 63 -1.79 13.02 4.80
C VAL A 63 -1.75 13.77 6.12
N THR A 64 -0.84 14.73 6.25
CA THR A 64 -0.84 15.64 7.39
C THR A 64 -1.97 16.65 7.21
N LEU A 65 -2.86 16.76 8.21
CA LEU A 65 -4.00 17.66 8.18
C LEU A 65 -3.80 18.89 9.08
N GLY A 66 -2.98 18.76 10.13
CA GLY A 66 -2.58 19.86 10.99
C GLY A 66 -1.42 19.46 11.90
N GLY A 67 -0.64 20.45 12.35
CA GLY A 67 0.56 20.24 13.15
C GLY A 67 1.84 20.09 12.31
N GLN A 68 2.85 19.39 12.81
CA GLN A 68 4.12 19.16 12.09
C GLN A 68 3.94 18.05 11.04
N PRO A 69 4.80 18.01 10.00
CA PRO A 69 4.77 16.93 9.01
C PRO A 69 4.82 15.55 9.67
N SER A 70 3.81 14.73 9.38
CA SER A 70 3.74 13.34 9.83
C SER A 70 4.65 12.45 8.98
N SER A 71 5.10 11.30 9.49
CA SER A 71 5.99 10.40 8.73
C SER A 71 5.68 8.92 8.92
N TRP A 72 6.03 8.11 7.92
CA TRP A 72 5.93 6.65 8.00
C TRP A 72 7.11 6.05 8.78
N ARG A 73 6.82 5.04 9.61
CA ARG A 73 7.86 4.15 10.17
C ARG A 73 7.79 2.76 9.56
N ARG A 74 6.58 2.19 9.46
CA ARG A 74 6.40 0.82 9.02
C ARG A 74 5.00 0.58 8.46
N MET A 75 4.93 -0.32 7.49
CA MET A 75 3.70 -0.98 7.05
C MET A 75 4.07 -2.42 6.72
N GLN A 76 3.53 -3.38 7.45
CA GLN A 76 3.78 -4.80 7.23
C GLN A 76 2.47 -5.52 7.04
N CYS A 77 2.32 -6.24 5.93
CA CYS A 77 1.09 -6.93 5.59
C CYS A 77 1.37 -8.39 5.21
N ASN A 78 0.50 -9.31 5.63
CA ASN A 78 0.55 -10.71 5.18
C ASN A 78 -0.18 -10.95 3.85
N GLY A 79 -0.93 -9.95 3.38
CA GLY A 79 -1.67 -9.91 2.11
C GLY A 79 -2.13 -8.48 1.81
N PRO A 80 -2.43 -8.14 0.54
CA PRO A 80 -2.97 -6.82 0.20
C PRO A 80 -4.44 -6.70 0.64
N ILE A 81 -4.88 -5.49 1.01
CA ILE A 81 -6.32 -5.22 1.23
C ILE A 81 -7.06 -5.38 -0.11
N PRO A 82 -8.01 -6.31 -0.22
CA PRO A 82 -8.76 -6.52 -1.44
C PRO A 82 -9.74 -5.37 -1.68
N ARG A 83 -10.19 -5.22 -2.93
CA ARG A 83 -11.14 -4.15 -3.32
C ARG A 83 -12.48 -4.24 -2.58
N ASN A 84 -12.87 -5.44 -2.14
CA ASN A 84 -14.09 -5.68 -1.38
C ASN A 84 -13.79 -6.66 -0.22
N PRO A 85 -13.21 -6.18 0.89
CA PRO A 85 -12.87 -7.04 2.02
C PRO A 85 -14.13 -7.48 2.76
N SER A 86 -14.13 -8.71 3.26
CA SER A 86 -15.13 -9.18 4.23
C SER A 86 -14.58 -9.08 5.65
N ASP A 87 -15.47 -9.05 6.65
CA ASP A 87 -15.13 -9.01 8.08
C ASP A 87 -14.02 -8.02 8.46
N PHE A 88 -14.00 -6.85 7.82
CA PHE A 88 -12.98 -5.84 8.08
C PHE A 88 -13.03 -5.38 9.53
N ARG A 89 -11.87 -5.30 10.17
CA ARG A 89 -11.70 -4.86 11.56
C ARG A 89 -10.52 -3.89 11.64
N PHE A 90 -10.76 -2.81 12.38
CA PHE A 90 -9.72 -1.86 12.79
C PHE A 90 -9.43 -2.06 14.27
N ARG A 91 -8.15 -2.00 14.65
CA ARG A 91 -7.70 -2.06 16.04
C ARG A 91 -6.59 -1.04 16.28
N GLY A 92 -6.85 -0.03 17.09
CA GLY A 92 -5.78 0.80 17.66
C GLY A 92 -4.94 -0.04 18.63
N ILE A 93 -3.62 0.01 18.50
CA ILE A 93 -2.68 -0.77 19.33
C ILE A 93 -1.95 0.13 20.30
N ASP A 94 -1.35 1.21 19.80
CA ASP A 94 -0.55 2.13 20.60
C ASP A 94 -0.64 3.56 20.06
N GLY A 95 -0.48 4.53 20.95
CA GLY A 95 -0.57 5.96 20.66
C GLY A 95 -1.22 6.74 21.80
N ARG A 96 -0.77 7.98 22.00
CA ARG A 96 -1.22 8.86 23.06
C ARG A 96 -2.55 9.56 22.75
N GLY A 97 -2.79 9.85 21.48
CA GLY A 97 -3.99 10.47 20.95
C GLY A 97 -5.10 9.48 20.60
N GLN A 98 -6.11 9.97 19.89
CA GLN A 98 -7.20 9.14 19.40
C GLN A 98 -6.86 8.58 18.02
N VAL A 99 -7.05 7.26 17.85
CA VAL A 99 -6.95 6.58 16.55
C VAL A 99 -8.30 5.95 16.23
N SER A 100 -8.88 6.29 15.08
CA SER A 100 -10.23 5.85 14.71
C SER A 100 -10.36 5.57 13.22
N LEU A 101 -11.28 4.67 12.86
CA LEU A 101 -11.61 4.40 11.45
C LEU A 101 -12.56 5.48 10.93
N ALA A 102 -12.06 6.35 10.05
CA ALA A 102 -12.85 7.42 9.45
C ALA A 102 -13.65 6.95 8.23
N GLN A 103 -13.11 6.01 7.45
CA GLN A 103 -13.84 5.39 6.33
C GLN A 103 -13.55 3.89 6.27
N ASP A 104 -14.62 3.11 6.21
CA ASP A 104 -14.56 1.66 6.10
C ASP A 104 -14.32 1.23 4.65
N PRO A 105 -13.31 0.37 4.36
CA PRO A 105 -12.97 -0.03 2.99
C PRO A 105 -14.11 -0.77 2.28
N ARG A 106 -15.04 -1.40 3.01
CA ARG A 106 -16.23 -2.06 2.44
C ARG A 106 -17.14 -1.07 1.73
N SER A 107 -17.22 0.15 2.25
CA SER A 107 -18.01 1.25 1.68
C SER A 107 -17.18 2.18 0.77
N ASN A 108 -15.86 2.00 0.73
CA ASN A 108 -14.92 2.93 0.13
C ASN A 108 -13.98 2.27 -0.89
N ARG A 109 -14.51 1.35 -1.71
CA ARG A 109 -13.78 0.72 -2.83
C ARG A 109 -12.44 0.08 -2.43
N GLY A 110 -12.36 -0.48 -1.22
CA GLY A 110 -11.15 -1.13 -0.68
C GLY A 110 -10.15 -0.18 -0.03
N ILE A 111 -10.51 1.10 0.18
CA ILE A 111 -9.64 2.10 0.80
C ILE A 111 -10.07 2.28 2.26
N ALA A 112 -9.26 1.80 3.19
CA ALA A 112 -9.44 2.10 4.61
C ALA A 112 -8.84 3.48 4.92
N VAL A 113 -9.59 4.34 5.62
CA VAL A 113 -9.06 5.64 6.07
C VAL A 113 -9.09 5.66 7.59
N VAL A 114 -7.91 5.77 8.20
CA VAL A 114 -7.72 5.88 9.64
C VAL A 114 -7.35 7.32 9.97
N ARG A 115 -8.05 7.91 10.94
CA ARG A 115 -7.80 9.25 11.47
C ARG A 115 -7.03 9.14 12.78
N ILE A 116 -5.99 9.94 12.90
CA ILE A 116 -5.20 10.14 14.13
C ILE A 116 -5.35 11.60 14.54
N ASP A 117 -5.71 11.82 15.80
CA ASP A 117 -5.77 13.13 16.45
C ASP A 117 -4.92 13.12 17.73
N ASP A 118 -3.77 13.81 17.69
CA ASP A 118 -2.89 14.06 18.83
C ASP A 118 -3.10 15.48 19.37
N PRO A 119 -3.81 15.66 20.51
CA PRO A 119 -4.07 16.98 21.05
C PRO A 119 -2.86 17.58 21.79
N LYS A 120 -1.79 16.81 22.04
CA LYS A 120 -0.61 17.29 22.77
C LYS A 120 0.48 17.70 21.78
N GLY A 121 1.21 18.76 22.11
CA GLY A 121 2.34 19.19 21.30
C GLY A 121 3.49 18.18 21.33
N GLY A 122 4.15 18.03 20.20
CA GLY A 122 5.31 17.15 20.03
C GLY A 122 4.93 15.79 19.47
N SER A 123 5.82 15.23 18.66
CA SER A 123 5.56 14.01 17.90
C SER A 123 5.41 12.76 18.76
N GLU A 124 4.53 11.86 18.32
CA GLU A 124 4.25 10.57 18.96
C GLU A 124 4.14 9.45 17.92
N GLY A 125 4.48 8.23 18.33
CA GLY A 125 4.29 7.03 17.51
C GLY A 125 2.86 6.48 17.63
N TYR A 126 2.28 6.10 16.51
CA TYR A 126 0.94 5.49 16.45
C TYR A 126 1.00 4.16 15.73
N THR A 127 0.51 3.11 16.40
CA THR A 127 0.43 1.76 15.84
C THR A 127 -1.02 1.28 15.79
N PHE A 128 -1.42 0.73 14.66
CA PHE A 128 -2.74 0.11 14.52
C PHE A 128 -2.72 -1.05 13.53
N ASP A 129 -3.68 -1.95 13.69
CA ASP A 129 -3.91 -3.11 12.85
C ASP A 129 -5.17 -2.96 12.02
N LEU A 130 -5.08 -3.37 10.76
CA LEU A 130 -6.21 -3.60 9.86
C LEU A 130 -6.28 -5.09 9.57
N GLU A 131 -7.43 -5.72 9.81
CA GLU A 131 -7.65 -7.14 9.61
C GLU A 131 -8.86 -7.36 8.70
N TRP A 132 -8.82 -8.39 7.85
CA TRP A 132 -9.92 -8.71 6.95
C TRP A 132 -9.97 -10.20 6.61
N THR A 133 -11.12 -10.62 6.11
CA THR A 133 -11.30 -11.89 5.42
C THR A 133 -11.62 -11.63 3.95
N GLY A 134 -11.51 -12.66 3.12
CA GLY A 134 -11.94 -12.60 1.73
C GLY A 134 -11.03 -11.70 0.91
N GLY A 135 -9.95 -12.27 0.43
CA GLY A 135 -8.99 -11.62 -0.45
C GLY A 135 -8.13 -12.63 -1.17
N SER A 136 -8.65 -13.86 -1.34
CA SER A 136 -7.94 -14.92 -2.03
C SER A 136 -7.46 -14.35 -3.35
N ASN A 137 -6.14 -14.17 -3.43
CA ASN A 137 -5.47 -13.67 -4.60
C ASN A 137 -5.67 -14.74 -5.68
N ASN A 138 -6.75 -14.64 -6.44
CA ASN A 138 -6.82 -15.08 -7.83
C ASN A 138 -5.85 -14.22 -8.67
N GLY A 139 -4.58 -14.28 -8.26
CA GLY A 139 -3.47 -13.44 -8.69
C GLY A 139 -2.12 -14.09 -8.38
N GLN A 140 -2.08 -15.22 -7.68
CA GLN A 140 -0.90 -16.08 -7.60
C GLN A 140 -1.10 -17.34 -8.44
N GLY A 141 -1.17 -17.11 -9.75
CA GLY A 141 -1.17 -18.13 -10.79
C GLY A 141 -0.35 -17.71 -12.02
N ASN A 142 0.60 -16.78 -11.88
CA ASN A 142 1.64 -16.59 -12.89
C ASN A 142 3.04 -16.69 -12.26
N ASN A 143 3.22 -17.71 -11.41
CA ASN A 143 4.54 -18.25 -11.13
C ASN A 143 4.47 -19.77 -10.84
N GLY A 144 3.81 -20.48 -11.76
CA GLY A 144 3.79 -21.95 -11.86
C GLY A 144 4.37 -22.46 -13.18
N ARG A 145 5.09 -21.61 -13.95
CA ARG A 145 5.93 -22.05 -15.09
C ARG A 145 7.30 -22.57 -14.63
N PHE A 146 7.42 -23.04 -13.40
CA PHE A 146 8.36 -24.11 -13.10
C PHE A 146 7.56 -25.39 -13.16
N GLY A 147 7.40 -25.87 -14.40
CA GLY A 147 7.08 -27.26 -14.65
C GLY A 147 8.02 -28.08 -13.79
N ASN A 148 7.45 -28.71 -12.77
CA ASN A 148 8.10 -29.75 -12.04
C ASN A 148 8.13 -30.95 -13.00
N ASP A 149 9.00 -30.89 -14.02
CA ASP A 149 9.28 -31.98 -14.97
C ASP A 149 10.11 -33.06 -14.27
N ARG A 150 9.75 -33.39 -13.04
CA ARG A 150 10.35 -34.43 -12.24
C ARG A 150 9.24 -35.30 -11.67
N ARG A 151 8.91 -36.27 -12.52
CA ARG A 151 8.27 -37.56 -12.23
C ARG A 151 6.74 -37.48 -12.21
N ASN A 152 6.12 -37.86 -13.33
CA ASN A 152 5.40 -39.15 -13.42
C ASN A 152 4.67 -39.31 -14.77
N ASP A 153 5.40 -39.52 -15.87
CA ASP A 153 4.84 -40.15 -17.07
C ASP A 153 5.50 -41.52 -17.25
N ARG A 154 5.09 -42.45 -16.37
CA ARG A 154 5.02 -43.87 -16.72
C ARG A 154 3.77 -44.08 -17.58
N ASN A 155 3.75 -43.63 -18.83
CA ASN A 155 2.83 -44.17 -19.84
C ASN A 155 3.12 -43.61 -21.24
N GLY A 156 3.13 -44.48 -22.27
CA GLY A 156 2.97 -44.06 -23.66
C GLY A 156 4.22 -44.19 -24.50
N GLY A 157 4.45 -45.40 -25.01
CA GLY A 157 5.58 -45.74 -25.85
C GLY A 157 5.69 -44.90 -27.12
N TRP A 158 6.93 -44.52 -27.42
CA TRP A 158 7.39 -44.30 -28.78
C TRP A 158 8.50 -45.31 -29.04
N ASN A 159 8.32 -46.05 -30.12
CA ASN A 159 9.11 -47.22 -30.47
C ASN A 159 10.58 -46.85 -30.70
N ASP A 160 11.45 -47.25 -29.76
CA ASP A 160 12.84 -47.57 -30.05
C ASP A 160 12.88 -48.84 -30.91
N ARG A 161 12.61 -48.68 -32.20
CA ARG A 161 12.89 -49.67 -33.23
C ARG A 161 13.74 -49.03 -34.30
N ASN A 162 15.05 -49.00 -34.07
CA ASN A 162 16.00 -49.27 -35.15
C ASN A 162 17.39 -49.76 -34.69
N ASP A 163 17.49 -50.35 -33.50
CA ASP A 163 18.64 -51.16 -33.11
C ASP A 163 18.30 -52.64 -33.26
N ARG A 164 18.46 -53.13 -34.50
CA ARG A 164 18.84 -54.50 -34.88
C ARG A 164 18.58 -54.70 -36.37
N ASN A 165 19.61 -54.51 -37.19
CA ASN A 165 19.76 -55.40 -38.34
C ASN A 165 21.23 -55.72 -38.58
N ASP A 166 21.80 -56.42 -37.61
CA ASP A 166 22.93 -57.30 -37.88
C ASP A 166 22.38 -58.63 -38.46
N ARG A 167 22.82 -58.93 -39.70
CA ARG A 167 23.53 -60.18 -40.08
C ARG A 167 22.78 -61.43 -40.68
N TRP A 168 23.08 -61.65 -41.99
CA TRP A 168 23.39 -62.90 -42.76
C TRP A 168 22.38 -63.53 -43.77
N SER A 169 22.98 -63.93 -44.92
CA SER A 169 22.56 -64.88 -45.99
C SER A 169 21.55 -64.34 -47.02
N ASP A 170 21.78 -64.33 -48.34
CA ASP A 170 22.50 -65.26 -49.25
C ASP A 170 23.53 -64.59 -50.19
#